data_AF-A0AAY4ASH3-F1
#
_entry.id   AF-A0AAY4ASH3-F1
#
_cell.length_a   1.000
_cell.length_b   1.000
_cell.length_c   1.000
_cell.angle_alpha   90.00
_cell.angle_beta   90.00
_cell.angle_gamma   90.00
#
_symmetry.space_group_name_H-M   'P 1'
#
loop_
_entity.id
_entity.type
_entity.pdbx_description
1 polymer ?
#
loop_
_entity_poly.entity_id
_entity_poly.type
_entity_poly.pdbx_seq_one_letter_code
_entity_poly.pdbx_strand_id
1 'polypeptide(L)'
;MLLMDVPSREEPPSVKMPNDVPAADGKEPAGVENKTNGSVENKTVEENGQFPDPAEWAVTDVVDYFKAAGFEEQAGAFQDQEIDGKSLLLMTRNDVLTGLSIKLGPALKIYEYHVKPLQTQHLKSNAA
;
A
#
# COMPACT_ATOMS: atom_id res chain seq x y z
N MET A 1 54.41 15.96 -27.51
CA MET A 1 53.08 15.38 -27.79
C MET A 1 52.85 14.26 -26.78
N LEU A 2 51.80 14.24 -25.96
CA LEU A 2 50.76 15.25 -25.72
C LEU A 2 50.76 15.66 -24.24
N LEU A 3 50.49 16.92 -23.95
CA LEU A 3 49.93 17.32 -22.65
C LEU A 3 48.46 16.92 -22.67
N MET A 4 48.00 16.19 -21.65
CA MET A 4 46.60 15.84 -21.49
C MET A 4 45.94 16.95 -20.69
N ASP A 5 45.19 17.80 -21.39
CA ASP A 5 44.46 18.91 -20.80
C ASP A 5 43.29 18.36 -19.97
N VAL A 6 43.22 18.74 -18.69
CA VAL A 6 42.13 18.33 -17.79
C VAL A 6 41.00 19.34 -17.95
N PRO A 7 39.81 18.96 -18.44
CA PRO A 7 38.72 19.90 -18.61
C PRO A 7 38.26 20.40 -17.23
N SER A 8 38.39 21.71 -17.02
CA SER A 8 37.87 22.40 -15.85
C SER A 8 36.38 22.14 -15.70
N ARG A 9 35.95 21.75 -14.49
CA ARG A 9 34.53 21.65 -14.15
C ARG A 9 33.96 23.06 -13.97
N GLU A 10 33.00 23.43 -14.79
CA GLU A 10 32.20 24.64 -14.53
C GLU A 10 31.24 24.37 -13.36
N GLU A 11 31.22 25.27 -12.37
CA GLU A 11 30.22 25.24 -11.30
C GLU A 11 28.91 25.89 -11.79
N PRO A 12 27.73 25.36 -11.40
CA PRO A 12 26.45 25.95 -11.78
C PRO A 12 26.24 27.32 -11.11
N PRO A 13 25.61 28.29 -11.79
CA PRO A 13 25.39 29.62 -11.24
C PRO A 13 24.45 29.59 -10.03
N SER A 14 24.91 30.14 -8.90
CA SER A 14 24.12 30.28 -7.67
C SER A 14 23.08 31.39 -7.83
N VAL A 15 21.80 31.02 -7.91
CA VAL A 15 20.68 31.96 -8.05
C VAL A 15 20.43 32.67 -6.72
N LYS A 16 20.70 33.98 -6.68
CA LYS A 16 20.38 34.84 -5.53
C LYS A 16 18.93 35.33 -5.63
N MET A 17 18.09 34.94 -4.69
CA MET A 17 16.72 35.46 -4.56
C MET A 17 16.76 36.83 -3.87
N PRO A 18 16.19 37.91 -4.46
CA PRO A 18 16.03 39.18 -3.76
C PRO A 18 14.85 39.10 -2.78
N ASN A 19 15.09 39.48 -1.52
CA ASN A 19 14.07 39.66 -0.49
C ASN A 19 13.67 41.14 -0.44
N ASP A 20 12.52 41.50 -1.00
CA ASP A 20 11.92 42.83 -0.81
C ASP A 20 10.39 42.74 -0.62
N VAL A 21 9.96 43.09 0.58
CA VAL A 21 8.60 43.42 1.06
C VAL A 21 8.75 44.79 1.75
N PRO A 22 7.73 45.71 1.80
CA PRO A 22 6.37 45.38 2.24
C PRO A 22 5.19 46.31 1.78
N ALA A 23 3.98 46.02 2.33
CA ALA A 23 2.88 46.96 2.69
C ALA A 23 2.12 47.70 1.56
N ALA A 24 0.82 48.05 1.65
CA ALA A 24 -0.32 47.73 2.56
C ALA A 24 -1.63 47.93 1.74
N ASP A 25 -2.87 47.68 2.18
CA ASP A 25 -3.49 47.27 3.46
C ASP A 25 -4.65 46.28 3.15
N GLY A 26 -5.65 46.08 4.03
CA GLY A 26 -6.85 45.31 3.67
C GLY A 26 -7.80 44.79 4.74
N LYS A 27 -7.75 45.27 6.00
CA LYS A 27 -8.83 45.22 7.02
C LYS A 27 -9.67 43.91 7.18
N GLU A 28 -9.36 43.18 8.26
CA GLU A 28 -10.25 42.18 8.88
C GLU A 28 -11.53 42.84 9.50
N PRO A 29 -12.63 42.09 9.75
CA PRO A 29 -12.68 41.30 10.99
C PRO A 29 -13.50 39.97 10.98
N ALA A 30 -13.05 39.06 11.84
CA ALA A 30 -13.86 38.19 12.71
C ALA A 30 -14.84 37.14 12.11
N GLY A 31 -14.41 35.87 12.19
CA GLY A 31 -15.11 34.84 12.95
C GLY A 31 -16.37 34.18 12.35
N VAL A 32 -16.22 32.94 11.86
CA VAL A 32 -16.74 31.74 12.56
C VAL A 32 -16.02 30.49 12.05
N GLU A 33 -15.50 29.72 12.99
CA GLU A 33 -14.97 28.38 12.75
C GLU A 33 -16.11 27.40 12.40
N ASN A 34 -16.01 26.71 11.25
CA ASN A 34 -16.91 25.60 10.91
C ASN A 34 -16.09 24.41 10.40
N LYS A 35 -15.58 23.63 11.36
CA LYS A 35 -15.14 22.25 11.13
C LYS A 35 -16.36 21.44 10.70
N THR A 36 -16.52 21.17 9.42
CA THR A 36 -17.49 20.18 8.94
C THR A 36 -16.76 18.87 8.68
N ASN A 37 -17.01 17.91 9.57
CA ASN A 37 -16.48 16.56 9.47
C ASN A 37 -17.12 15.87 8.25
N GLY A 38 -16.41 15.87 7.12
CA GLY A 38 -16.63 14.92 6.04
C GLY A 38 -16.15 13.54 6.45
N SER A 39 -16.82 12.93 7.42
CA SER A 39 -16.61 11.53 7.78
C SER A 39 -17.05 10.67 6.60
N VAL A 40 -16.13 10.38 5.68
CA VAL A 40 -16.23 9.16 4.91
C VAL A 40 -16.09 8.05 5.94
N GLU A 41 -17.21 7.40 6.26
CA GLU A 41 -17.23 6.20 7.07
C GLU A 41 -16.41 5.13 6.35
N ASN A 42 -15.12 5.12 6.66
CA ASN A 42 -14.37 3.90 6.81
C ASN A 42 -15.20 3.05 7.78
N LYS A 43 -16.10 2.22 7.24
CA LYS A 43 -16.67 1.11 7.98
C LYS A 43 -15.50 0.21 8.35
N THR A 44 -14.91 0.50 9.50
CA THR A 44 -14.21 -0.49 10.32
C THR A 44 -15.20 -1.63 10.47
N VAL A 45 -14.98 -2.71 9.73
CA VAL A 45 -15.83 -3.91 9.73
C VAL A 45 -15.53 -4.70 10.99
N GLU A 46 -15.75 -4.06 12.15
CA GLU A 46 -15.81 -4.70 13.45
C GLU A 46 -17.23 -5.22 13.66
N GLU A 47 -17.63 -6.21 12.85
CA GLU A 47 -18.77 -7.07 13.16
C GLU A 47 -18.26 -8.52 13.23
N ASN A 48 -17.89 -8.92 14.45
CA ASN A 48 -17.65 -10.30 14.85
C ASN A 48 -16.57 -11.10 14.09
N GLY A 49 -15.42 -10.46 13.81
CA GLY A 49 -14.09 -10.98 14.22
C GLY A 49 -13.58 -12.31 13.68
N GLN A 50 -14.33 -13.03 12.85
CA GLN A 50 -13.94 -14.32 12.30
C GLN A 50 -14.50 -14.44 10.88
N PHE A 51 -13.68 -14.09 9.88
CA PHE A 51 -13.83 -14.75 8.58
C PHE A 51 -13.80 -16.28 8.82
N PRO A 52 -14.52 -17.10 8.04
CA PRO A 52 -14.38 -18.55 8.12
C PRO A 52 -12.91 -18.93 7.97
N ASP A 53 -12.51 -20.11 8.48
CA ASP A 53 -11.11 -20.56 8.39
C ASP A 53 -10.61 -20.40 6.94
N PRO A 54 -9.46 -19.74 6.69
CA PRO A 54 -8.94 -19.55 5.34
C PRO A 54 -8.77 -20.86 4.55
N ALA A 55 -8.71 -22.02 5.20
CA ALA A 55 -8.73 -23.31 4.51
C ALA A 55 -10.04 -23.59 3.77
N GLU A 56 -11.17 -22.97 4.13
CA GLU A 56 -12.47 -23.17 3.49
C GLU A 56 -12.86 -22.06 2.51
N TRP A 57 -11.97 -21.09 2.25
CA TRP A 57 -12.19 -20.03 1.27
C TRP A 57 -12.14 -20.54 -0.17
N ALA A 58 -13.15 -20.21 -0.97
CA ALA A 58 -13.09 -20.32 -2.42
C ALA A 58 -12.25 -19.17 -3.03
N VAL A 59 -11.95 -19.25 -4.32
CA VAL A 59 -11.23 -18.21 -5.05
C VAL A 59 -11.90 -16.84 -4.92
N THR A 60 -13.25 -16.79 -4.92
CA THR A 60 -14.03 -15.56 -4.72
C THR A 60 -13.79 -14.94 -3.35
N ASP A 61 -13.68 -15.75 -2.29
CA ASP A 61 -13.48 -15.26 -0.92
C ASP A 61 -12.06 -14.69 -0.75
N VAL A 62 -11.05 -15.34 -1.36
CA VAL A 62 -9.67 -14.83 -1.44
C VAL A 62 -9.63 -13.46 -2.14
N VAL A 63 -10.30 -13.36 -3.29
CA VAL A 63 -10.38 -12.13 -4.09
C VAL A 63 -11.06 -11.00 -3.31
N ASP A 64 -12.22 -11.27 -2.69
CA ASP A 64 -12.98 -10.25 -1.96
C ASP A 64 -12.30 -9.85 -0.65
N TYR A 65 -11.60 -10.77 0.02
CA TYR A 65 -10.71 -10.44 1.14
C TYR A 65 -9.61 -9.46 0.73
N PHE A 66 -8.92 -9.69 -0.39
CA PHE A 66 -7.86 -8.77 -0.85
C PHE A 66 -8.41 -7.43 -1.34
N LYS A 67 -9.60 -7.37 -1.95
CA LYS A 67 -10.29 -6.10 -2.23
C LYS A 67 -10.59 -5.34 -0.93
N ALA A 68 -11.19 -6.00 0.07
CA ALA A 68 -11.52 -5.40 1.35
C ALA A 68 -10.28 -4.93 2.14
N ALA A 69 -9.14 -5.61 1.95
CA ALA A 69 -7.84 -5.21 2.48
C ALA A 69 -7.17 -4.03 1.72
N GLY A 70 -7.80 -3.48 0.68
CA GLY A 70 -7.30 -2.34 -0.10
C GLY A 70 -6.37 -2.70 -1.27
N PHE A 71 -6.37 -3.96 -1.71
CA PHE A 71 -5.54 -4.47 -2.82
C PHE A 71 -6.40 -4.80 -4.06
N GLU A 72 -7.41 -3.98 -4.38
CA GLU A 72 -8.36 -4.22 -5.47
C GLU A 72 -7.69 -4.40 -6.85
N GLU A 73 -6.67 -3.61 -7.19
CA GLU A 73 -5.88 -3.76 -8.42
C GLU A 73 -5.13 -5.11 -8.48
N GLN A 74 -4.77 -5.68 -7.33
CA GLN A 74 -4.01 -6.94 -7.23
C GLN A 74 -4.90 -8.17 -7.04
N ALA A 75 -6.13 -8.01 -6.53
CA ALA A 75 -7.06 -9.09 -6.28
C ALA A 75 -7.37 -9.93 -7.55
N GLY A 76 -7.39 -9.29 -8.72
CA GLY A 76 -7.55 -9.98 -10.00
C GLY A 76 -6.51 -11.07 -10.27
N ALA A 77 -5.26 -10.89 -9.83
CA ALA A 77 -4.22 -11.91 -10.02
C ALA A 77 -4.49 -13.21 -9.24
N PHE A 78 -5.19 -13.15 -8.10
CA PHE A 78 -5.61 -14.34 -7.37
C PHE A 78 -6.75 -15.07 -8.11
N GLN A 79 -7.64 -14.31 -8.77
CA GLN A 79 -8.70 -14.87 -9.61
C GLN A 79 -8.13 -15.54 -10.87
N ASP A 80 -7.19 -14.88 -11.55
CA ASP A 80 -6.57 -15.35 -12.80
C ASP A 80 -5.65 -16.57 -12.61
N GLN A 81 -5.15 -16.79 -11.38
CA GLN A 81 -4.35 -17.96 -10.99
C GLN A 81 -5.17 -19.01 -10.22
N GLU A 82 -6.50 -18.83 -10.14
CA GLU A 82 -7.43 -19.74 -9.44
C GLU A 82 -7.02 -20.07 -7.99
N ILE A 83 -6.47 -19.08 -7.27
CA ILE A 83 -5.96 -19.25 -5.91
C ILE A 83 -7.13 -19.36 -4.92
N ASP A 84 -7.43 -20.58 -4.50
CA ASP A 84 -8.32 -20.86 -3.37
C ASP A 84 -7.59 -20.68 -2.03
N GLY A 85 -8.35 -20.79 -0.93
CA GLY A 85 -7.84 -20.63 0.42
C GLY A 85 -6.75 -21.63 0.81
N LYS A 86 -6.87 -22.89 0.37
CA LYS A 86 -5.88 -23.95 0.61
C LYS A 86 -4.58 -23.65 -0.11
N SER A 87 -4.66 -23.19 -1.35
CA SER A 87 -3.51 -22.74 -2.14
C SER A 87 -2.86 -21.51 -1.51
N LEU A 88 -3.65 -20.52 -1.08
CA LEU A 88 -3.18 -19.32 -0.39
C LEU A 88 -2.38 -19.66 0.89
N LEU A 89 -2.88 -20.60 1.70
CA LEU A 89 -2.21 -21.08 2.91
C LEU A 89 -0.91 -21.85 2.61
N LEU A 90 -0.73 -22.37 1.39
CA LEU A 90 0.50 -23.07 0.97
C LEU A 90 1.47 -22.17 0.19
N MET A 91 1.07 -20.97 -0.22
CA MET A 91 1.95 -20.06 -0.99
C MET A 91 3.23 -19.71 -0.23
N THR A 92 4.36 -19.89 -0.89
CA THR A 92 5.65 -19.40 -0.42
C THR A 92 5.81 -17.91 -0.73
N ARG A 93 6.83 -17.28 -0.15
CA ARG A 93 7.22 -15.91 -0.50
C ARG A 93 7.44 -15.73 -2.01
N ASN A 94 8.06 -16.70 -2.68
CA ASN A 94 8.39 -16.55 -4.10
C ASN A 94 7.14 -16.59 -4.98
N ASP A 95 6.14 -17.39 -4.62
CA ASP A 95 4.89 -17.50 -5.38
C ASP A 95 4.14 -16.16 -5.37
N VAL A 96 4.09 -15.47 -4.22
CA VAL A 96 3.50 -14.13 -4.11
C VAL A 96 4.35 -13.06 -4.79
N LEU A 97 5.68 -13.08 -4.61
CA LEU A 97 6.56 -12.04 -5.16
C LEU A 97 6.84 -12.15 -6.66
N THR A 98 6.67 -13.33 -7.26
CA THR A 98 7.01 -13.57 -8.68
C THR A 98 5.97 -14.36 -9.48
N GLY A 99 5.13 -15.20 -8.85
CA GLY A 99 4.13 -16.00 -9.55
C GLY A 99 2.88 -15.20 -9.96
N LEU A 100 2.38 -14.32 -9.08
CA LEU A 100 1.13 -13.59 -9.31
C LEU A 100 1.22 -12.40 -10.31
N SER A 101 2.38 -12.15 -10.94
CA SER A 101 2.58 -10.98 -11.82
C SER A 101 2.28 -9.60 -11.19
N ILE A 102 2.24 -9.52 -9.85
CA ILE A 102 2.00 -8.29 -9.09
C ILE A 102 3.31 -7.48 -8.97
N LYS A 103 3.21 -6.14 -9.01
CA LYS A 103 4.34 -5.22 -8.74
C LYS A 103 4.98 -5.52 -7.37
N LEU A 104 6.31 -5.53 -7.30
CA LEU A 104 7.07 -5.95 -6.10
C LEU A 104 6.63 -5.25 -4.79
N GLY A 105 6.34 -3.94 -4.83
CA GLY A 105 5.91 -3.18 -3.65
C GLY A 105 4.62 -3.71 -3.01
N PRO A 106 3.49 -3.75 -3.74
CA PRO A 106 2.28 -4.43 -3.31
C PRO A 106 2.48 -5.90 -2.93
N ALA A 107 3.24 -6.68 -3.72
CA ALA A 107 3.47 -8.10 -3.44
C ALA A 107 4.15 -8.36 -2.08
N LEU A 108 5.14 -7.53 -1.71
CA LEU A 108 5.78 -7.57 -0.39
C LEU A 108 4.79 -7.30 0.76
N LYS A 109 3.87 -6.34 0.57
CA LYS A 109 2.84 -6.03 1.58
C LYS A 109 1.83 -7.18 1.73
N ILE A 110 1.35 -7.71 0.61
CA ILE A 110 0.44 -8.86 0.57
C ILE A 110 1.04 -10.06 1.32
N TYR A 111 2.31 -10.39 1.05
CA TYR A 111 2.96 -11.52 1.71
C TYR A 111 3.14 -11.29 3.22
N GLU A 112 3.74 -10.18 3.65
CA GLU A 112 4.09 -9.98 5.07
C GLU A 112 2.90 -9.63 5.97
N TYR A 113 1.88 -8.94 5.45
CA TYR A 113 0.74 -8.45 6.27
C TYR A 113 -0.56 -9.25 6.09
N HIS A 114 -0.67 -10.12 5.08
CA HIS A 114 -1.89 -10.93 4.88
C HIS A 114 -1.59 -12.43 4.79
N VAL A 115 -0.85 -12.88 3.78
CA VAL A 115 -0.62 -14.32 3.54
C VAL A 115 0.04 -14.99 4.75
N LYS A 116 1.16 -14.44 5.22
CA LYS A 116 1.91 -14.96 6.37
C LYS A 116 1.10 -14.90 7.69
N PRO A 117 0.39 -13.82 8.04
CA PRO A 117 -0.56 -13.84 9.16
C PRO A 117 -1.63 -14.93 9.07
N LEU A 118 -2.32 -15.06 7.93
CA LEU A 118 -3.35 -16.10 7.72
C LEU A 118 -2.78 -17.51 7.94
N GLN A 119 -1.59 -17.79 7.39
CA GLN A 119 -0.86 -19.05 7.63
C GLN A 119 -0.60 -19.29 9.12
N THR A 120 -0.08 -18.28 9.85
CA THR A 120 0.20 -18.42 11.29
C THR A 120 -1.04 -18.52 12.17
N GLN A 121 -2.20 -18.03 11.70
CA GLN A 121 -3.48 -18.18 12.40
C GLN A 121 -4.03 -19.59 12.21
N HIS A 122 -4.10 -20.09 10.98
CA HIS A 122 -4.58 -21.45 10.67
C HIS A 122 -3.78 -22.53 11.42
N LEU A 123 -2.45 -22.41 11.48
CA LEU A 123 -1.58 -23.33 12.23
C LEU A 123 -1.88 -23.35 13.74
N LYS A 124 -2.37 -22.26 14.32
CA LYS A 124 -2.76 -22.20 15.74
C LYS A 124 -4.13 -22.81 15.98
N SER A 125 -5.08 -22.58 15.07
CA SER A 125 -6.42 -23.19 15.13
C SER A 125 -6.37 -24.71 15.06
N ASN A 126 -5.46 -25.27 14.26
CA ASN A 126 -5.30 -26.72 14.09
C ASN A 126 -4.48 -27.42 15.20
N ALA A 127 -3.91 -26.66 16.14
CA ALA A 127 -3.03 -27.17 17.20
C ALA A 127 -3.68 -27.15 18.59
N ALA A 128 -4.98 -26.82 18.66
CA ALA A 128 -5.79 -26.73 19.87
C ALA A 128 -6.87 -27.83 19.91
#